data_AF-A0A4W6F2V7-F1
#
_entry.id   AF-A0A4W6F2V7-F1
#
_cell.length_a   1.000
_cell.length_b   1.000
_cell.length_c   1.000
_cell.angle_alpha   90.00
_cell.angle_beta   90.00
_cell.angle_gamma   90.00
#
_symmetry.space_group_name_H-M   'P 1'
#
loop_
_entity.id
_entity.type
_entity.pdbx_description
1 polymer ?
#
loop_
_entity_poly.entity_id
_entity_poly.type
_entity_poly.pdbx_seq_one_letter_code
_entity_poly.pdbx_strand_id
1 'polypeptide(L)'
;IAGSSLSCRWMDHKFRQYSENSLDLLDTMVNNSTNSTEDAEVEDTVAFPNDLYSQASKASVSHQLNFSCQTLSEIHSHKKKNKKLHMYFKRLSGHVLERMGHSAESWELIRKKIKTHLMRAHQLVSSLLTTN
;
A
#
# COMPACT_ATOMS: atom_id res chain seq x y z
N ILE A 1 -36.76 -2.88 10.57
CA ILE A 1 -35.54 -2.14 10.98
C ILE A 1 -34.58 -2.14 9.80
N ALA A 2 -34.12 -0.96 9.42
CA ALA A 2 -33.55 -0.62 8.12
C ALA A 2 -32.28 -1.42 7.78
N GLY A 3 -32.27 -2.02 6.59
CA GLY A 3 -31.05 -2.45 5.91
C GLY A 3 -30.38 -1.25 5.27
N SER A 4 -29.47 -0.60 5.98
CA SER A 4 -28.57 0.39 5.39
C SER A 4 -27.47 -0.36 4.63
N SER A 5 -27.54 -0.30 3.30
CA SER A 5 -26.46 -0.68 2.39
C SER A 5 -25.14 -0.06 2.89
N LEU A 6 -24.13 -0.90 3.08
CA LEU A 6 -22.82 -0.56 3.66
C LEU A 6 -21.95 0.33 2.74
N SER A 7 -22.53 0.91 1.68
CA SER A 7 -21.86 1.90 0.83
C SER A 7 -21.79 3.24 1.56
N CYS A 8 -20.76 3.41 2.39
CA CYS A 8 -20.44 4.71 2.94
C CYS A 8 -20.06 5.65 1.78
N ARG A 9 -20.86 6.71 1.52
CA ARG A 9 -20.57 7.71 0.46
C ARG A 9 -19.14 8.28 0.54
N TRP A 10 -18.56 8.30 1.74
CA TRP A 10 -17.18 8.71 1.95
C TRP A 10 -16.18 7.76 1.26
N MET A 11 -16.41 6.44 1.31
CA MET A 11 -15.55 5.46 0.66
C MET A 11 -15.66 5.53 -0.86
N ASP A 12 -16.87 5.74 -1.40
CA ASP A 12 -17.04 5.86 -2.85
C ASP A 12 -16.38 7.12 -3.40
N HIS A 13 -16.59 8.28 -2.76
CA HIS A 13 -16.12 9.54 -3.32
C HIS A 13 -14.74 9.97 -2.79
N LYS A 14 -14.58 10.05 -1.46
CA LYS A 14 -13.40 10.66 -0.85
C LYS A 14 -12.22 9.71 -0.80
N PHE A 15 -12.43 8.46 -0.38
CA PHE A 15 -11.36 7.47 -0.37
C PHE A 15 -10.80 7.22 -1.78
N ARG A 16 -11.67 7.06 -2.79
CA ARG A 16 -11.25 6.92 -4.20
C ARG A 16 -10.39 8.11 -4.64
N GLN A 17 -10.89 9.34 -4.45
CA GLN A 17 -10.16 10.56 -4.80
C GLN A 17 -8.79 10.64 -4.12
N TYR A 18 -8.70 10.39 -2.81
CA TYR A 18 -7.42 10.43 -2.10
C TYR A 18 -6.45 9.34 -2.55
N SER A 19 -6.97 8.15 -2.86
CA SER A 19 -6.18 7.04 -3.39
C SER A 19 -5.58 7.38 -4.76
N GLU A 20 -6.39 7.93 -5.67
CA GLU A 20 -5.96 8.34 -7.01
C GLU A 20 -4.91 9.46 -6.94
N ASN A 21 -5.18 10.52 -6.17
CA ASN A 21 -4.24 11.61 -5.96
C ASN A 21 -2.90 11.13 -5.38
N SER A 22 -2.93 10.16 -4.46
CA SER A 22 -1.71 9.62 -3.87
C SER A 22 -0.88 8.81 -4.88
N LEU A 23 -1.55 8.08 -5.78
CA LEU A 23 -0.88 7.34 -6.85
C LEU A 23 -0.28 8.28 -7.90
N ASP A 24 -1.01 9.31 -8.29
CA ASP A 24 -0.53 10.35 -9.22
C ASP A 24 0.67 11.11 -8.67
N LEU A 25 0.66 11.42 -7.36
CA LEU A 25 1.82 12.02 -6.69
C LEU A 25 3.05 11.11 -6.74
N LEU A 26 2.87 9.80 -6.48
CA LEU A 26 3.98 8.83 -6.57
C LEU A 26 4.52 8.72 -8.00
N ASP A 27 3.66 8.80 -9.01
CA ASP A 27 4.06 8.76 -10.42
C ASP A 27 4.76 10.05 -10.86
N THR A 28 4.31 11.19 -10.38
CA THR A 28 4.98 12.48 -10.61
C THR A 28 6.40 12.49 -10.02
N MET A 29 6.61 11.86 -8.85
CA MET A 29 7.94 11.72 -8.26
C MET A 29 8.90 10.89 -9.14
N VAL A 30 8.40 10.03 -10.03
CA VAL A 30 9.22 9.31 -11.03
C VAL A 30 9.79 10.29 -12.04
N ASN A 31 8.93 11.14 -12.58
CA ASN A 31 9.24 12.00 -13.72
C ASN A 31 10.19 13.16 -13.36
N ASN A 32 10.21 13.58 -12.10
CA ASN A 32 11.12 14.63 -11.63
C ASN A 32 12.52 14.12 -11.25
N SER A 33 12.72 12.80 -11.17
CA SER A 33 14.03 12.20 -10.89
C SER A 33 14.75 11.96 -12.22
N THR A 34 15.46 12.97 -12.74
CA THR A 34 16.16 12.92 -14.03
C THR A 34 17.45 12.08 -14.02
N ASN A 35 17.38 10.86 -13.51
CA ASN A 35 18.44 9.88 -13.48
C ASN A 35 17.86 8.51 -13.14
N SER A 36 17.33 7.80 -14.14
CA SER A 36 17.28 6.34 -14.06
C SER A 36 18.16 5.80 -15.17
N THR A 37 19.35 5.36 -14.77
CA THR A 37 20.06 4.29 -15.43
C THR A 37 19.07 3.16 -15.66
N GLU A 38 18.83 2.90 -16.93
CA GLU A 38 18.24 1.66 -17.43
C GLU A 38 19.09 0.46 -16.94
N ASP A 39 18.41 -0.62 -16.56
CA ASP A 39 18.98 -1.97 -16.38
C ASP A 39 19.89 -2.27 -15.17
N ALA A 40 19.47 -1.91 -13.96
CA ALA A 40 19.86 -2.68 -12.78
C ALA A 40 18.62 -3.40 -12.22
N GLU A 41 18.50 -4.71 -12.48
CA GLU A 41 17.63 -5.58 -11.71
C GLU A 41 18.15 -5.63 -10.27
N VAL A 42 17.84 -4.61 -9.47
CA VAL A 42 18.07 -4.64 -8.03
C VAL A 42 17.18 -5.74 -7.47
N GLU A 43 17.82 -6.86 -7.14
CA GLU A 43 17.20 -8.05 -6.60
C GLU A 43 16.20 -7.67 -5.50
N ASP A 44 14.92 -8.01 -5.71
CA ASP A 44 13.84 -7.72 -4.79
C ASP A 44 13.98 -8.58 -3.52
N THR A 45 14.86 -8.15 -2.62
CA THR A 45 15.21 -8.90 -1.40
C THR A 45 14.04 -9.04 -0.42
N VAL A 46 12.99 -8.23 -0.56
CA VAL A 46 11.83 -8.23 0.34
C VAL A 46 10.57 -8.59 -0.44
N ALA A 47 10.28 -9.90 -0.48
CA ALA A 47 9.07 -10.44 -1.08
C ALA A 47 7.80 -9.72 -0.58
N PHE A 48 6.96 -9.30 -1.52
CA PHE A 48 5.71 -8.61 -1.22
C PHE A 48 4.75 -9.53 -0.45
N PRO A 49 4.01 -9.04 0.58
CA PRO A 49 3.17 -9.87 1.44
C PRO A 49 1.82 -10.20 0.79
N ASN A 50 1.87 -10.90 -0.35
CA ASN A 50 0.69 -11.30 -1.12
C ASN A 50 -0.28 -12.15 -0.28
N ASP A 51 0.26 -13.00 0.59
CA ASP A 51 -0.50 -13.86 1.49
C ASP A 51 -1.40 -13.05 2.43
N LEU A 52 -0.93 -11.90 2.94
CA LEU A 52 -1.71 -11.04 3.82
C LEU A 52 -2.90 -10.40 3.10
N TYR A 53 -2.69 -9.95 1.85
CA TYR A 53 -3.78 -9.41 1.02
C TYR A 53 -4.78 -10.48 0.61
N SER A 54 -4.32 -11.69 0.25
CA SER A 54 -5.21 -12.82 -0.05
C SER A 54 -6.00 -13.31 1.17
N GLN A 55 -5.43 -13.23 2.38
CA GLN A 55 -6.15 -13.51 3.62
C GLN A 55 -7.20 -12.43 3.88
N ALA A 56 -6.82 -11.16 3.74
CA ALA A 56 -7.74 -10.04 3.93
C ALA A 56 -8.93 -10.14 2.98
N SER A 57 -8.71 -10.37 1.69
CA SER A 57 -9.79 -10.42 0.68
C SER A 57 -10.82 -11.53 0.90
N LYS A 58 -10.48 -12.56 1.68
CA LYS A 58 -11.38 -13.67 2.03
C LYS A 58 -12.02 -13.49 3.42
N ALA A 59 -11.59 -12.49 4.18
CA ALA A 59 -12.12 -12.19 5.50
C ALA A 59 -13.42 -11.39 5.41
N SER A 60 -14.06 -11.14 6.56
CA SER A 60 -15.25 -10.30 6.63
C SER A 60 -14.97 -8.85 6.19
N VAL A 61 -16.02 -8.13 5.78
CA VAL A 61 -15.96 -6.71 5.39
C VAL A 61 -15.25 -5.86 6.45
N SER A 62 -15.57 -6.07 7.73
CA SER A 62 -14.93 -5.37 8.84
C SER A 62 -13.42 -5.65 8.91
N HIS A 63 -13.02 -6.91 8.72
CA HIS A 63 -11.61 -7.28 8.70
C HIS A 63 -10.86 -6.71 7.49
N GLN A 64 -11.51 -6.68 6.33
CA GLN A 64 -10.95 -6.06 5.12
C GLN A 64 -10.68 -4.57 5.33
N LEU A 65 -11.67 -3.82 5.81
CA LEU A 65 -11.52 -2.39 6.09
C LEU A 65 -10.44 -2.11 7.14
N ASN A 66 -10.45 -2.88 8.23
CA ASN A 66 -9.44 -2.74 9.27
C ASN A 66 -8.03 -3.05 8.72
N PHE A 67 -7.87 -4.06 7.88
CA PHE A 67 -6.57 -4.36 7.25
C PHE A 67 -6.09 -3.24 6.31
N SER A 68 -6.99 -2.65 5.51
CA SER A 68 -6.66 -1.47 4.68
C SER A 68 -6.21 -0.29 5.53
N CYS A 69 -6.92 0.02 6.62
CA CYS A 69 -6.51 1.08 7.55
C CYS A 69 -5.15 0.80 8.19
N GLN A 70 -4.87 -0.45 8.56
CA GLN A 70 -3.57 -0.84 9.11
C GLN A 70 -2.44 -0.66 8.08
N THR A 71 -2.68 -1.02 6.82
CA THR A 71 -1.73 -0.81 5.72
C THR A 71 -1.40 0.68 5.56
N LEU A 72 -2.42 1.53 5.47
CA LEU A 72 -2.24 2.98 5.34
C LEU A 72 -1.52 3.57 6.56
N SER A 73 -1.81 3.06 7.76
CA SER A 73 -1.17 3.51 9.00
C SER A 73 0.30 3.11 9.11
N GLU A 74 0.69 1.94 8.57
CA GLU A 74 2.10 1.55 8.47
C GLU A 74 2.84 2.43 7.46
N ILE A 75 2.25 2.73 6.30
CA ILE A 75 2.84 3.62 5.27
C ILE A 75 3.06 5.04 5.82
N HIS A 76 2.04 5.60 6.48
CA HIS A 76 2.09 7.00 6.94
C HIS A 76 2.85 7.20 8.24
N SER A 77 2.76 6.25 9.18
CA SER A 77 3.19 6.48 10.57
C SER A 77 3.90 5.29 11.22
N HIS A 78 4.23 4.22 10.47
CA HIS A 78 4.90 3.02 10.98
C HIS A 78 4.24 2.44 12.25
N LYS A 79 2.91 2.49 12.32
CA LYS A 79 2.16 2.07 13.52
C LYS A 79 1.93 0.57 13.51
N LYS A 80 2.66 -0.14 14.38
CA LYS A 80 2.51 -1.58 14.63
C LYS A 80 1.11 -1.97 15.09
N LYS A 81 0.24 -2.31 14.14
CA LYS A 81 -1.11 -2.85 14.40
C LYS A 81 -1.24 -4.32 14.01
N ASN A 82 -0.61 -4.71 12.88
CA ASN A 82 -0.51 -6.09 12.44
C ASN A 82 0.94 -6.55 12.53
N LYS A 83 1.22 -7.58 13.33
CA LYS A 83 2.60 -8.03 13.59
C LYS A 83 3.33 -8.46 12.31
N LYS A 84 2.67 -9.19 11.40
CA LYS A 84 3.31 -9.68 10.16
C LYS A 84 3.55 -8.53 9.19
N LEU A 85 2.55 -7.67 8.99
CA LEU A 85 2.66 -6.49 8.13
C LEU A 85 3.75 -5.53 8.64
N HIS A 86 3.78 -5.29 9.94
CA HIS A 86 4.79 -4.45 10.57
C HIS A 86 6.20 -5.03 10.39
N MET A 87 6.38 -6.35 10.53
CA MET A 87 7.68 -6.98 10.30
C MET A 87 8.14 -6.82 8.84
N TYR A 88 7.21 -6.88 7.88
CA TYR A 88 7.51 -6.57 6.49
C TYR A 88 7.96 -5.11 6.32
N PHE A 89 7.22 -4.12 6.82
CA PHE A 89 7.61 -2.71 6.70
C PHE A 89 8.91 -2.39 7.44
N LYS A 90 9.16 -3.05 8.58
CA LYS A 90 10.43 -2.95 9.31
C LYS A 90 11.60 -3.51 8.50
N ARG A 91 11.42 -4.65 7.80
CA ARG A 91 12.43 -5.18 6.88
C ARG A 91 12.63 -4.30 5.68
N LEU A 92 11.54 -3.77 5.10
CA LEU A 92 11.62 -2.85 3.98
C LEU A 92 12.44 -1.60 4.38
N SER A 93 12.14 -0.98 5.52
CA SER A 93 12.91 0.18 6.00
C SER A 93 14.34 -0.18 6.39
N GLY A 94 14.55 -1.16 7.27
CA GLY A 94 15.89 -1.46 7.78
C GLY A 94 16.81 -2.19 6.79
N HIS A 95 16.27 -3.07 5.95
CA HIS A 95 17.10 -3.84 5.03
C HIS A 95 17.32 -3.15 3.69
N VAL A 96 16.32 -2.45 3.15
CA VAL A 96 16.44 -1.80 1.85
C VAL A 96 17.00 -0.39 2.00
N LEU A 97 16.45 0.42 2.90
CA LEU A 97 16.87 1.82 3.02
C LEU A 97 18.25 1.95 3.69
N GLU A 98 18.46 1.28 4.82
CA GLU A 98 19.70 1.44 5.59
C GLU A 98 20.89 0.74 4.90
N ARG A 99 20.73 -0.48 4.36
CA ARG A 99 21.86 -1.18 3.69
C ARG A 99 22.26 -0.54 2.37
N MET A 100 21.31 0.02 1.62
CA MET A 100 21.62 0.67 0.35
C MET A 100 21.97 2.15 0.53
N GLY A 101 22.29 2.57 1.77
CA GLY A 101 22.83 3.89 2.06
C GLY A 101 21.87 5.05 1.75
N HIS A 102 20.56 4.80 1.78
CA HIS A 102 19.53 5.77 1.39
C HIS A 102 19.72 6.29 -0.05
N SER A 103 20.28 5.47 -0.94
CA SER A 103 20.50 5.82 -2.34
C SER A 103 19.18 6.07 -3.09
N ALA A 104 19.26 6.71 -4.26
CA ALA A 104 18.09 6.92 -5.12
C ALA A 104 17.40 5.61 -5.49
N GLU A 105 18.17 4.55 -5.75
CA GLU A 105 17.68 3.20 -6.05
C GLU A 105 16.91 2.59 -4.86
N SER A 106 17.32 2.89 -3.62
CA SER A 106 16.63 2.41 -2.41
C SER A 106 15.27 3.08 -2.22
N TRP A 107 15.20 4.39 -2.45
CA TRP A 107 13.96 5.14 -2.44
C TRP A 107 13.05 4.75 -3.60
N GLU A 108 13.62 4.39 -4.75
CA GLU A 108 12.88 3.85 -5.88
C GLU A 108 12.17 2.55 -5.54
N LEU A 109 12.88 1.62 -4.89
CA LEU A 109 12.29 0.36 -4.46
C LEU A 109 11.17 0.61 -3.45
N ILE A 110 11.39 1.48 -2.46
CA ILE A 110 10.38 1.84 -1.45
C ILE A 110 9.15 2.44 -2.12
N ARG A 111 9.34 3.37 -3.07
CA ARG A 111 8.24 3.96 -3.84
C ARG A 111 7.42 2.90 -4.58
N LYS A 112 8.06 1.99 -5.32
CA LYS A 112 7.40 0.88 -6.04
C LYS A 112 6.61 -0.02 -5.09
N LYS A 113 7.16 -0.33 -3.92
CA LYS A 113 6.48 -1.14 -2.88
C LYS A 113 5.28 -0.39 -2.29
N ILE A 114 5.44 0.88 -1.93
CA ILE A 114 4.35 1.72 -1.40
C ILE A 114 3.22 1.84 -2.44
N LYS A 115 3.56 2.11 -3.71
CA LYS A 115 2.58 2.14 -4.81
C LYS A 115 1.78 0.85 -4.89
N THR A 116 2.45 -0.29 -4.82
CA THR A 116 1.81 -1.61 -4.83
C THR A 116 0.87 -1.79 -3.63
N HIS A 117 1.27 -1.36 -2.42
CA HIS A 117 0.40 -1.42 -1.24
C HIS A 117 -0.86 -0.56 -1.39
N LEU A 118 -0.72 0.65 -1.93
CA LEU A 118 -1.85 1.56 -2.16
C LEU A 118 -2.83 0.97 -3.19
N MET A 119 -2.32 0.42 -4.31
CA MET A 119 -3.16 -0.25 -5.31
C MET A 119 -3.92 -1.44 -4.71
N ARG A 120 -3.24 -2.28 -3.92
CA ARG A 120 -3.87 -3.44 -3.29
C ARG A 120 -4.91 -3.05 -2.24
N ALA A 121 -4.64 -2.01 -1.44
CA ALA A 121 -5.60 -1.50 -0.46
C ALA A 121 -6.81 -0.85 -1.14
N HIS A 122 -6.58 -0.11 -2.23
CA HIS A 122 -7.64 0.45 -3.05
C HIS A 122 -8.53 -0.65 -3.63
N GLN A 123 -7.94 -1.66 -4.28
CA GLN A 123 -8.68 -2.80 -4.83
C GLN A 123 -9.51 -3.52 -3.77
N LEU A 124 -8.95 -3.74 -2.58
CA LEU A 124 -9.66 -4.35 -1.46
C LEU A 124 -10.90 -3.53 -1.09
N VAL A 125 -10.75 -2.20 -0.93
CA VAL A 125 -11.86 -1.31 -0.58
C VAL A 125 -12.88 -1.18 -1.71
N SER A 126 -12.44 -1.07 -2.97
CA SER A 126 -13.33 -0.97 -4.13
C SER A 126 -14.17 -2.23 -4.31
N SER A 127 -13.60 -3.43 -4.06
CA SER A 127 -14.35 -4.69 -4.12
C SER A 127 -15.51 -4.74 -3.12
N LEU A 128 -15.38 -4.08 -1.97
CA LEU A 128 -16.45 -3.97 -0.98
C LEU A 128 -17.61 -3.10 -1.46
N LEU A 129 -17.33 -2.10 -2.30
CA LEU A 129 -18.33 -1.16 -2.80
C LEU A 129 -19.12 -1.72 -3.98
N THR A 130 -18.51 -2.62 -4.76
CA THR A 130 -19.13 -3.26 -5.93
C THR A 130 -20.00 -4.47 -5.58
N THR A 131 -19.93 -5.00 -4.35
CA THR A 131 -20.69 -6.20 -3.92
C THR A 131 -22.07 -5.85 -3.34
N ASN A 132 -22.77 -4.87 -3.92
CA ASN A 132 -24.16 -4.52 -3.55
C ASN A 132 -25.16 -5.17 -4.51
#